data_AF-A0A935BFQ0-F1
#
_entry.id   AF-A0A935BFQ0-F1
#
_cell.length_a   1.000
_cell.length_b   1.000
_cell.length_c   1.000
_cell.angle_alpha   90.00
_cell.angle_beta   90.00
_cell.angle_gamma   90.00
#
_symmetry.space_group_name_H-M   'P 1'
#
loop_
_entity.id
_entity.type
_entity.pdbx_description
1 polymer ?
#
loop_
_entity_poly.entity_id
_entity_poly.type
_entity_poly.pdbx_seq_one_letter_code
_entity_poly.pdbx_strand_id
1 'polypeptide(L)'
;MYRDFGLDLRLARRSAGYIQSDVAHLLGVEQWLISELERGRRLPNLEQMTGLSLVFGRAFENLFAGLMSASRSTLLQRLDTMPAGVRDYVETRNRKASLQRLRTRLLADPGEHGGT
;
A
#
# COMPACT_ATOMS: atom_id res chain seq x y z
N MET A 1 -4.18 -11.97 3.68
CA MET A 1 -5.07 -11.94 2.50
C MET A 1 -5.48 -10.48 2.30
N TYR A 2 -5.26 -9.89 1.13
CA TYR A 2 -5.51 -8.46 0.87
C TYR A 2 -6.91 -8.26 0.26
N ARG A 3 -7.93 -8.85 0.91
CA ARG A 3 -9.32 -8.81 0.41
C ARG A 3 -9.80 -7.39 0.21
N ASP A 4 -9.47 -6.51 1.14
CA ASP A 4 -9.93 -5.13 1.13
C ASP A 4 -9.38 -4.38 -0.10
N PHE A 5 -8.09 -4.52 -0.40
CA PHE A 5 -7.48 -3.97 -1.62
C PHE A 5 -8.16 -4.50 -2.90
N GLY A 6 -8.39 -5.82 -3.00
CA GLY A 6 -9.01 -6.41 -4.18
C GLY A 6 -10.43 -5.90 -4.43
N LEU A 7 -11.19 -5.68 -3.35
CA LEU A 7 -12.52 -5.08 -3.39
C LEU A 7 -12.45 -3.60 -3.80
N ASP A 8 -11.55 -2.82 -3.21
CA ASP A 8 -11.37 -1.40 -3.54
C ASP A 8 -11.00 -1.20 -5.01
N LEU A 9 -10.09 -2.04 -5.52
CA LEU A 9 -9.71 -2.04 -6.94
C LEU A 9 -10.91 -2.34 -7.85
N ARG A 10 -11.70 -3.37 -7.50
CA ARG A 10 -12.89 -3.74 -8.27
C ARG A 10 -13.94 -2.64 -8.25
N LEU A 11 -14.13 -1.97 -7.12
CA LEU A 11 -15.03 -0.83 -6.97
C LEU A 11 -14.56 0.34 -7.82
N ALA A 12 -13.29 0.74 -7.71
CA ALA A 12 -12.71 1.82 -8.53
C ALA A 12 -12.88 1.56 -10.03
N ARG A 13 -12.59 0.34 -10.48
CA ARG A 13 -12.78 -0.06 -11.88
C ARG A 13 -14.24 0.08 -12.32
N ARG A 14 -15.18 -0.45 -11.54
CA ARG A 14 -16.61 -0.41 -11.88
C ARG A 14 -17.16 1.01 -11.89
N SER A 15 -16.75 1.85 -10.94
CA SER A 15 -17.13 3.26 -10.89
C SER A 15 -16.60 4.05 -12.09
N ALA A 16 -15.46 3.65 -12.66
CA ALA A 16 -14.90 4.22 -13.88
C ALA A 16 -15.54 3.64 -15.19
N GLY A 17 -16.42 2.64 -15.08
CA GLY A 17 -17.08 2.02 -16.24
C GLY A 17 -16.22 1.00 -17.00
N TYR A 18 -15.04 0.65 -16.50
CA TYR A 18 -14.12 -0.27 -17.19
C TYR A 18 -14.45 -1.75 -16.92
N ILE A 19 -14.22 -2.61 -17.92
CA ILE A 19 -14.11 -4.05 -17.74
C ILE A 19 -12.66 -4.44 -17.41
N GLN A 20 -12.44 -5.68 -16.93
CA GLN A 20 -11.09 -6.11 -16.51
C GLN A 20 -10.08 -6.06 -17.67
N SER A 21 -10.50 -6.34 -18.90
CA SER A 21 -9.65 -6.28 -20.09
C SER A 21 -9.22 -4.85 -20.44
N ASP A 22 -10.02 -3.83 -20.16
CA ASP A 22 -9.63 -2.43 -20.42
C ASP A 22 -8.45 -2.04 -19.53
N VAL A 23 -8.56 -2.33 -18.24
CA VAL A 23 -7.49 -2.06 -17.28
C VAL A 23 -6.24 -2.89 -17.60
N ALA A 24 -6.42 -4.14 -18.01
CA ALA A 24 -5.32 -5.00 -18.43
C ALA A 24 -4.58 -4.40 -19.64
N HIS A 25 -5.32 -3.96 -20.65
CA HIS A 25 -4.77 -3.28 -21.83
C HIS A 25 -4.03 -2.00 -21.47
N LEU A 26 -4.61 -1.13 -20.64
CA LEU A 26 -4.00 0.13 -20.20
C LEU A 26 -2.71 -0.09 -19.39
N LEU A 27 -2.61 -1.21 -18.68
CA LEU A 27 -1.42 -1.60 -17.92
C LEU A 27 -0.42 -2.44 -18.72
N GLY A 28 -0.73 -2.81 -19.97
CA GLY A 28 0.12 -3.70 -20.76
C GLY A 28 0.27 -5.11 -20.16
N VAL A 29 -0.79 -5.62 -19.52
CA VAL A 29 -0.80 -6.94 -18.86
C VAL A 29 -1.98 -7.80 -19.34
N GLU A 30 -1.93 -9.08 -19.00
CA GLU A 30 -3.01 -10.01 -19.28
C GLU A 30 -4.21 -9.84 -18.33
N GLN A 31 -5.43 -10.01 -18.84
CA GLN A 31 -6.66 -9.82 -18.06
C GLN A 31 -6.76 -10.72 -16.81
N TRP A 32 -6.20 -11.93 -16.85
CA TRP A 32 -6.19 -12.83 -15.70
C TRP A 32 -5.47 -12.22 -14.49
N LEU A 33 -4.47 -11.36 -14.72
CA LEU A 33 -3.75 -10.68 -13.65
C LEU A 33 -4.70 -9.73 -12.89
N ILE A 34 -5.49 -8.92 -13.61
CA ILE A 34 -6.49 -8.03 -12.99
C ILE A 34 -7.49 -8.85 -12.16
N SER A 35 -7.88 -10.01 -12.68
CA SER A 35 -8.73 -10.96 -11.98
C SER A 35 -8.12 -11.44 -10.65
N GLU A 36 -6.83 -11.77 -10.62
CA GLU A 36 -6.13 -12.21 -9.40
C GLU A 36 -5.90 -11.06 -8.39
N LEU A 37 -5.65 -9.84 -8.89
CA LEU A 37 -5.56 -8.63 -8.08
C LEU A 37 -6.89 -8.34 -7.38
N GLU A 38 -8.01 -8.35 -8.13
CA GLU A 38 -9.36 -8.10 -7.57
C GLU A 38 -9.81 -9.18 -6.57
N ARG A 39 -9.30 -10.41 -6.70
CA ARG A 39 -9.55 -11.48 -5.72
C ARG A 39 -8.64 -11.38 -4.48
N GLY A 40 -7.69 -10.45 -4.47
CA GLY A 40 -6.68 -10.32 -3.41
C GLY A 40 -5.75 -11.51 -3.30
N ARG A 41 -5.63 -12.31 -4.38
CA ARG A 41 -4.75 -13.49 -4.46
C ARG A 41 -3.32 -13.10 -4.85
N ARG A 42 -3.19 -11.97 -5.55
CA ARG A 42 -1.91 -11.39 -5.94
C ARG A 42 -1.87 -9.90 -5.54
N LEU A 43 -0.69 -9.43 -5.18
CA LEU A 43 -0.43 -8.00 -5.00
C LEU A 43 0.13 -7.40 -6.29
N PRO A 44 -0.21 -6.14 -6.60
CA PRO A 44 0.42 -5.42 -7.70
C PRO A 44 1.90 -5.13 -7.37
N ASN A 45 2.74 -5.08 -8.39
CA ASN A 45 4.09 -4.53 -8.28
C ASN A 45 4.07 -3.00 -8.40
N LEU A 46 5.22 -2.34 -8.20
CA LEU A 46 5.28 -0.87 -8.21
C LEU A 46 4.74 -0.25 -9.51
N GLU A 47 5.12 -0.78 -10.67
CA GLU A 47 4.68 -0.29 -11.98
C GLU A 47 3.16 -0.41 -12.16
N GLN A 48 2.60 -1.55 -11.79
CA GLN A 48 1.15 -1.78 -11.78
C GLN A 48 0.46 -0.84 -10.81
N MET A 49 1.04 -0.58 -9.63
CA MET A 49 0.45 0.33 -8.66
C MET A 49 0.39 1.76 -9.19
N THR A 50 1.50 2.24 -9.77
CA THR A 50 1.53 3.57 -10.39
C THR A 50 0.57 3.67 -11.58
N GLY A 51 0.50 2.62 -12.40
CA GLY A 51 -0.42 2.57 -13.53
C GLY A 51 -1.88 2.61 -13.09
N LEU A 52 -2.25 1.83 -12.07
CA LEU A 52 -3.61 1.84 -11.51
C LEU A 52 -3.98 3.21 -10.92
N SER A 53 -3.04 3.87 -10.23
CA SER A 53 -3.24 5.25 -9.74
C SER A 53 -3.53 6.23 -10.88
N LEU A 54 -2.80 6.13 -11.99
CA LEU A 54 -3.01 6.96 -13.18
C LEU A 54 -4.33 6.66 -13.88
N VAL A 55 -4.65 5.38 -14.10
CA VAL A 55 -5.89 4.93 -14.76
C VAL A 55 -7.14 5.40 -14.02
N PHE A 56 -7.11 5.40 -12.68
CA PHE A 56 -8.27 5.83 -11.89
C PHE A 56 -8.20 7.29 -11.41
N GLY A 57 -7.11 8.01 -11.69
CA GLY A 57 -6.90 9.39 -11.21
C GLY A 57 -6.91 9.50 -9.68
N ARG A 58 -6.42 8.48 -8.97
CA ARG A 58 -6.46 8.42 -7.50
C ARG A 58 -5.06 8.40 -6.90
N ALA A 59 -4.89 9.15 -5.82
CA ALA A 59 -3.71 9.08 -4.97
C ALA A 59 -3.48 7.65 -4.48
N PHE A 60 -2.20 7.29 -4.33
CA PHE A 60 -1.78 5.94 -3.96
C PHE A 60 -2.36 5.54 -2.59
N GLU A 61 -2.39 6.48 -1.67
CA GLU A 61 -2.92 6.33 -0.32
C GLU A 61 -4.40 5.94 -0.34
N ASN A 62 -5.17 6.48 -1.29
CA ASN A 62 -6.61 6.22 -1.40
C ASN A 62 -6.91 4.90 -2.09
N LEU A 63 -6.15 4.53 -3.12
CA LEU A 63 -6.37 3.29 -3.87
C LEU A 63 -5.78 2.06 -3.17
N PHE A 64 -4.69 2.25 -2.43
CA PHE A 64 -3.95 1.18 -1.76
C PHE A 64 -4.09 1.25 -0.23
N ALA A 65 -5.12 1.92 0.31
CA ALA A 65 -5.32 2.11 1.75
C ALA A 65 -5.22 0.80 2.55
N GLY A 66 -5.93 -0.26 2.11
CA GLY A 66 -5.87 -1.57 2.75
C GLY A 66 -4.47 -2.22 2.71
N LEU A 67 -3.73 -2.04 1.62
CA LEU A 67 -2.35 -2.53 1.50
C LEU A 67 -1.38 -1.71 2.38
N MET A 68 -1.58 -0.40 2.47
CA MET A 68 -0.82 0.49 3.33
C MET A 68 -1.06 0.17 4.81
N SER A 69 -2.30 -0.13 5.19
CA SER A 69 -2.65 -0.56 6.55
C SER A 69 -1.96 -1.88 6.92
N ALA A 70 -2.04 -2.89 6.05
CA ALA A 70 -1.34 -4.16 6.27
C ALA A 70 0.19 -4.00 6.38
N SER A 71 0.78 -3.14 5.55
CA SER A 71 2.21 -2.83 5.58
C SER A 71 2.60 -2.10 6.87
N ARG A 72 1.80 -1.13 7.32
CA ARG A 72 1.96 -0.39 8.57
C ARG A 72 1.94 -1.34 9.78
N SER A 73 0.96 -2.24 9.84
CA SER A 73 0.87 -3.26 10.90
C SER A 73 2.12 -4.15 10.94
N THR A 74 2.56 -4.64 9.78
CA THR A 74 3.78 -5.44 9.66
C THR A 74 5.02 -4.69 10.15
N LEU A 75 5.16 -3.40 9.79
CA LEU A 75 6.28 -2.58 10.23
C LEU A 75 6.26 -2.31 11.73
N LEU A 76 5.08 -2.10 12.34
CA LEU A 76 4.94 -1.97 13.78
C LEU A 76 5.41 -3.24 14.51
N GLN A 77 4.98 -4.42 14.06
CA GLN A 77 5.43 -5.69 14.63
C GLN A 77 6.95 -5.86 14.54
N ARG A 78 7.56 -5.50 13.39
CA ARG A 78 9.01 -5.57 13.20
C ARG A 78 9.76 -4.56 14.06
N LEU A 79 9.16 -3.40 14.33
CA LEU A 79 9.72 -2.40 15.23
C LEU A 79 9.82 -2.91 16.67
N ASP A 80 8.90 -3.79 17.10
CA ASP A 80 8.95 -4.41 18.43
C ASP A 80 10.11 -5.40 18.56
N THR A 81 10.48 -6.07 17.47
CA THR A 81 11.60 -7.04 17.43
C THR A 81 12.93 -6.41 16.98
N MET A 82 13.05 -5.09 16.99
CA MET A 82 14.27 -4.43 16.52
C MET A 82 15.47 -4.79 17.38
N PRO A 83 16.64 -5.12 16.78
CA PRO A 83 17.83 -5.44 17.54
C PRO A 83 18.21 -4.33 18.53
N ALA A 84 18.20 -4.69 19.81
CA ALA A 84 18.72 -3.88 20.89
C ALA A 84 20.26 -4.01 20.96
N GLY A 85 20.92 -3.08 21.66
CA GLY A 85 22.36 -3.16 21.91
C GLY A 85 23.26 -2.78 20.73
N VAL A 86 22.74 -2.08 19.72
CA VAL A 86 23.58 -1.50 18.66
C VAL A 86 24.53 -0.48 19.27
N ARG A 87 25.84 -0.66 19.02
CA ARG A 87 26.89 0.24 19.51
C ARG A 87 26.55 1.69 19.16
N ASP A 88 26.66 2.56 20.15
CA ASP A 88 26.50 4.01 19.94
C ASP A 88 27.80 4.57 19.35
N TYR A 89 27.69 5.20 18.19
CA TYR A 89 28.75 5.93 17.51
C TYR A 89 28.14 6.94 16.54
N VAL A 90 28.98 7.76 15.89
CA VAL A 90 28.54 8.93 15.12
C VAL A 90 27.46 8.64 14.07
N GLU A 91 27.48 7.46 13.43
CA GLU A 91 26.46 7.09 12.43
C GLU A 91 25.17 6.55 13.07
N THR A 92 25.23 5.94 14.25
CA THR A 92 24.07 5.36 14.96
C THR A 92 23.42 6.33 15.96
N ARG A 93 24.02 7.49 16.22
CA ARG A 93 23.52 8.50 17.18
C ARG A 93 22.03 8.85 17.02
N ASN A 94 21.54 8.86 15.78
CA ASN A 94 20.14 9.21 15.48
C ASN A 94 19.20 7.99 15.45
N ARG A 95 19.72 6.77 15.58
CA ARG A 95 18.95 5.53 15.40
C ARG A 95 17.74 5.48 16.31
N LYS A 96 17.94 5.71 17.62
CA LYS A 96 16.86 5.67 18.61
C LYS A 96 15.76 6.68 18.27
N ALA A 97 16.13 7.93 17.98
CA ALA A 97 15.19 8.99 17.63
C ALA A 97 14.45 8.70 16.32
N SER A 98 15.14 8.16 15.30
CA SER A 98 14.52 7.80 14.02
C SER A 98 13.52 6.64 14.15
N LEU A 99 13.82 5.62 14.97
CA LEU A 99 12.88 4.52 15.25
C LEU A 99 11.65 5.01 16.01
N GLN A 100 11.84 5.91 16.99
CA GLN A 100 10.71 6.52 17.70
C GLN A 100 9.83 7.36 16.77
N ARG A 101 10.42 8.26 15.96
CA ARG A 101 9.68 9.03 14.95
C ARG A 101 8.94 8.15 13.95
N LEU A 102 9.54 7.03 13.53
CA LEU A 102 8.87 6.07 12.65
C LEU A 102 7.66 5.45 13.36
N ARG A 103 7.82 4.94 14.59
CA ARG A 103 6.71 4.39 15.39
C ARG A 103 5.57 5.41 15.53
N THR A 104 5.88 6.65 15.90
CA THR A 104 4.89 7.73 16.03
C THR A 104 4.13 7.95 14.72
N ARG A 105 4.82 8.06 13.57
CA ARG A 105 4.18 8.22 12.26
C ARG A 105 3.34 7.01 11.85
N LEU A 106 3.75 5.80 12.23
CA LEU A 106 3.01 4.58 11.94
C LEU A 106 1.76 4.41 12.83
N LEU A 107 1.75 4.97 14.04
CA LEU A 107 0.59 4.95 14.94
C LEU A 107 -0.38 6.11 14.68
N ALA A 108 0.09 7.23 14.17
CA ALA A 108 -0.77 8.28 13.64
C ALA A 108 -1.42 7.76 12.35
N ASP A 109 -2.68 7.35 12.44
CA ASP A 109 -3.46 6.88 11.30
C ASP A 109 -3.85 8.07 10.40
N PRO A 110 -3.41 8.14 9.13
CA PRO A 110 -3.89 9.16 8.19
C PRO A 110 -5.31 8.91 7.68
N GLY A 111 -5.95 7.79 8.05
CA GLY A 111 -7.25 7.34 7.54
C GLY A 111 -8.47 8.21 7.86
N GLU A 112 -8.38 9.22 8.73
CA GLU A 112 -9.53 10.08 9.09
C GLU A 112 -9.52 11.49 8.47
N HIS A 113 -8.46 11.91 7.76
CA HIS A 113 -8.37 13.29 7.25
C HIS A 113 -8.11 13.33 5.75
N GLY A 114 -9.18 13.37 4.95
CA GLY A 114 -9.06 13.66 3.51
C GLY A 114 -10.24 13.29 2.63
N GLY A 115 -11.47 13.63 3.04
CA GLY A 115 -12.67 13.51 2.22
C GLY A 115 -13.56 14.73 2.38
N THR A 116 -13.16 15.83 1.75
CA THR A 116 -14.03 16.99 1.44
C THR A 116 -14.12 17.13 -0.07
#